data_AF-A0A839CCE2-F1
#
_entry.id   AF-A0A839CCE2-F1
#
_cell.length_a   1.000
_cell.length_b   1.000
_cell.length_c   1.000
_cell.angle_alpha   90.00
_cell.angle_beta   90.00
_cell.angle_gamma   90.00
#
_symmetry.space_group_name_H-M   'P 1'
#
loop_
_entity.id
_entity.type
_entity.pdbx_description
1 polymer ?
#
loop_
_entity_poly.entity_id
_entity_poly.type
_entity_poly.pdbx_seq_one_letter_code
_entity_poly.pdbx_strand_id
1 'polypeptide(L)'
;MQITVTSQNVDTHKKNIRRDDLKGLTCFIQMANSVRVTASQDHQAIVQGVLGKPDSDNHHQLSSYWTWNDVDAVKLVDVLYAVANA
;
A
#
# COMPACT_ATOMS: atom_id res chain seq x y z
N MET A 1 -19.57 1.73 0.81
CA MET A 1 -18.18 1.25 0.64
C MET A 1 -17.38 1.78 1.81
N GLN A 2 -16.77 0.92 2.61
CA GLN A 2 -16.05 1.32 3.81
C GLN A 2 -14.58 0.94 3.67
N ILE A 3 -13.70 1.87 4.02
CA ILE A 3 -12.29 1.58 4.23
C ILE A 3 -12.09 1.28 5.71
N THR A 4 -11.35 0.22 5.99
CA THR A 4 -10.84 -0.08 7.32
C THR A 4 -9.32 0.10 7.33
N VAL A 5 -8.83 0.90 8.27
CA VAL A 5 -7.40 1.08 8.53
C VAL A 5 -7.04 0.42 9.86
N THR A 6 -6.08 -0.50 9.84
CA THR A 6 -5.61 -1.20 11.05
C THR A 6 -4.10 -1.11 11.20
N SER A 7 -3.61 -1.06 12.43
CA SER A 7 -2.21 -1.35 12.73
C SER A 7 -2.04 -2.84 13.04
N GLN A 8 -0.87 -3.40 12.74
CA GLN A 8 -0.52 -4.72 13.26
C GLN A 8 -0.13 -4.62 14.74
N ASN A 9 -0.48 -5.63 15.54
CA ASN A 9 -0.19 -5.63 16.99
C ASN A 9 1.31 -5.62 17.30
N VAL A 10 2.12 -6.28 16.45
CA VAL A 10 3.57 -6.40 16.62
C VAL A 10 4.34 -5.29 15.90
N ASP A 11 3.83 -4.84 14.75
CA ASP A 11 4.44 -3.83 13.89
C ASP A 11 3.55 -2.60 13.81
N THR A 12 3.53 -1.80 14.88
CA THR A 12 2.66 -0.63 14.99
C THR A 12 2.99 0.47 13.98
N HIS A 13 4.20 0.45 13.40
CA HIS A 13 4.64 1.32 12.31
C HIS A 13 4.05 0.93 10.94
N LYS A 14 3.38 -0.23 10.85
CA LYS A 14 2.66 -0.69 9.66
C LYS A 14 1.18 -0.39 9.76
N LYS A 15 0.60 0.18 8.71
CA LYS A 15 -0.84 0.46 8.59
C LYS A 15 -1.39 -0.28 7.38
N ASN A 16 -2.32 -1.20 7.61
CA ASN A 16 -3.03 -1.93 6.57
C ASN A 16 -4.33 -1.19 6.23
N ILE A 17 -4.58 -1.00 4.95
CA ILE A 17 -5.79 -0.40 4.39
C ILE A 17 -6.52 -1.48 3.60
N ARG A 18 -7.77 -1.72 3.96
CA ARG A 18 -8.68 -2.65 3.28
C ARG A 18 -9.95 -1.93 2.88
N ARG A 19 -10.56 -2.42 1.81
CA ARG A 19 -11.90 -2.03 1.38
C ARG A 19 -12.75 -3.28 1.22
N ASP A 20 -13.97 -3.25 1.73
CA ASP A 20 -14.75 -4.48 1.94
C ASP A 20 -15.12 -5.23 0.64
N ASP A 21 -15.15 -4.54 -0.49
CA ASP A 21 -15.48 -5.07 -1.82
C ASP A 21 -14.23 -5.42 -2.67
N LEU A 22 -13.02 -5.13 -2.18
CA LEU A 22 -11.77 -5.47 -2.84
C LEU A 22 -11.06 -6.64 -2.16
N LYS A 23 -10.41 -7.48 -2.97
CA LYS A 23 -9.50 -8.51 -2.45
C LYS A 23 -8.12 -7.92 -2.23
N GLY A 24 -7.49 -8.35 -1.14
CA GLY A 24 -6.13 -7.95 -0.78
C GLY A 24 -6.09 -6.78 0.20
N LEU A 25 -4.99 -6.03 0.17
CA LEU A 25 -4.78 -4.84 1.00
C LEU A 25 -3.67 -3.96 0.43
N THR A 26 -3.62 -2.73 0.91
CA THR A 26 -2.44 -1.86 0.83
C THR A 26 -1.83 -1.73 2.22
N CYS A 27 -0.51 -1.82 2.35
CA CYS A 27 0.21 -1.62 3.60
C CYS A 27 1.17 -0.45 3.46
N PHE A 28 1.10 0.48 4.41
CA PHE A 28 2.05 1.58 4.56
C PHE A 28 3.00 1.27 5.71
N ILE A 29 4.30 1.36 5.43
CA ILE A 29 5.37 1.15 6.41
C ILE A 29 6.16 2.44 6.49
N GLN A 30 6.09 3.11 7.64
CA GLN A 30 6.90 4.30 7.87
C GLN A 30 8.39 3.91 7.98
N MET A 31 9.23 4.54 7.18
CA MET A 31 10.69 4.44 7.21
C MET A 31 11.26 5.73 7.82
N ALA A 32 12.60 5.84 7.90
CA ALA A 32 13.26 6.99 8.54
C ALA A 32 12.86 8.35 7.93
N ASN A 33 12.75 8.42 6.60
CA ASN A 33 12.47 9.64 5.84
C ASN A 33 11.51 9.42 4.66
N SER A 34 10.91 8.24 4.56
CA SER A 34 10.04 7.86 3.46
C SER A 34 8.98 6.86 3.92
N VAL A 35 8.08 6.50 3.01
CA VAL A 35 7.13 5.41 3.25
C VAL A 35 7.36 4.31 2.22
N ARG A 36 7.41 3.07 2.69
CA ARG A 36 7.30 1.90 1.81
C ARG A 36 5.83 1.53 1.71
N VAL A 37 5.35 1.39 0.48
CA VAL A 37 3.99 0.92 0.19
C VAL A 37 4.07 -0.47 -0.39
N THR A 38 3.26 -1.38 0.13
CA THR A 38 3.02 -2.68 -0.53
C THR A 38 1.55 -2.87 -0.83
N ALA A 39 1.24 -3.51 -1.94
CA ALA A 39 -0.13 -3.79 -2.34
C ALA A 39 -0.27 -5.22 -2.86
N SER A 40 -1.41 -5.86 -2.58
CA SER A 40 -1.73 -7.20 -3.06
C SER A 40 -3.04 -7.23 -3.82
N GLN A 41 -3.15 -8.19 -4.75
CA GLN A 41 -4.38 -8.48 -5.51
C GLN A 41 -4.96 -7.21 -6.15
N ASP A 42 -6.24 -6.91 -5.92
CA ASP A 42 -6.95 -5.82 -6.59
C ASP A 42 -6.31 -4.45 -6.30
N HIS A 43 -5.68 -4.31 -5.12
CA HIS A 43 -4.98 -3.08 -4.73
C HIS A 43 -3.71 -2.82 -5.57
N GLN A 44 -3.14 -3.82 -6.25
CA GLN A 44 -1.91 -3.64 -7.05
C GLN A 44 -2.13 -2.65 -8.19
N ALA A 45 -3.17 -2.86 -9.00
CA ALA A 45 -3.47 -2.00 -10.14
C ALA A 45 -3.86 -0.58 -9.70
N ILE A 46 -4.62 -0.46 -8.60
CA ILE A 46 -5.05 0.82 -8.04
C ILE A 46 -3.83 1.63 -7.61
N VAL A 47 -2.93 1.03 -6.81
CA VAL A 47 -1.74 1.72 -6.31
C VAL A 47 -0.75 2.01 -7.45
N GLN A 48 -0.62 1.11 -8.42
CA GLN A 48 0.19 1.35 -9.62
C GLN A 48 -0.31 2.55 -10.43
N GLY A 49 -1.63 2.76 -10.51
CA GLY A 49 -2.23 3.92 -11.18
C GLY A 49 -1.83 5.26 -10.56
N VAL A 50 -1.51 5.28 -9.27
CA VAL A 50 -1.08 6.49 -8.53
C VAL A 50 0.44 6.61 -8.48
N LEU A 51 1.14 5.53 -8.14
CA LEU A 51 2.58 5.55 -7.85
C LEU A 51 3.45 5.18 -9.06
N GLY A 52 2.85 4.71 -10.14
CA GLY A 52 3.57 4.19 -11.30
C GLY A 52 4.08 2.77 -11.09
N LYS A 53 5.08 2.38 -11.88
CA LYS A 53 5.62 1.02 -11.88
C LYS A 53 6.20 0.64 -10.49
N PRO A 54 5.88 -0.55 -9.95
CA PRO A 54 6.49 -1.01 -8.70
C PRO A 54 7.99 -1.28 -8.87
N ASP A 55 8.71 -1.24 -7.76
CA ASP A 55 10.14 -1.58 -7.72
C ASP A 55 10.28 -3.09 -7.85
N SER A 56 10.76 -3.57 -8.98
CA SER A 56 10.79 -4.98 -9.36
C SER A 56 11.89 -5.81 -8.68
N ASP A 57 12.85 -5.18 -8.00
CA ASP A 57 14.14 -5.83 -7.66
C ASP A 57 14.34 -6.11 -6.17
N ASN A 58 13.29 -5.99 -5.35
CA ASN A 58 13.44 -6.28 -3.92
C ASN A 58 13.45 -7.79 -3.66
N HIS A 59 14.61 -8.33 -3.25
CA HIS A 59 14.91 -9.73 -2.86
C HIS A 59 13.98 -10.37 -1.79
N HIS A 60 13.00 -9.62 -1.26
CA HIS A 60 12.01 -10.07 -0.28
C HIS A 60 10.56 -9.98 -0.79
N GLN A 61 10.34 -9.78 -2.09
CA GLN A 61 9.00 -9.82 -2.65
C GLN A 61 8.44 -11.24 -2.61
N LEU A 62 7.43 -11.44 -1.78
CA LEU A 62 6.45 -12.47 -2.07
C LEU A 62 5.81 -12.10 -3.42
N SER A 63 5.75 -13.06 -4.36
CA SER A 63 5.19 -12.84 -5.70
C SER A 63 3.74 -12.29 -5.70
N SER A 64 3.05 -12.42 -4.56
CA SER A 64 1.70 -11.92 -4.32
C SER A 64 1.63 -10.44 -3.92
N TYR A 65 2.75 -9.75 -3.73
CA TYR A 65 2.81 -8.34 -3.34
C TYR A 65 3.69 -7.52 -4.29
N TRP A 66 3.20 -6.34 -4.67
CA TRP A 66 4.01 -5.31 -5.30
C TRP A 66 4.47 -4.31 -4.27
N THR A 67 5.65 -3.72 -4.49
CA THR A 67 6.29 -2.80 -3.54
C THR A 67 6.72 -1.53 -4.25
N TRP A 68 6.52 -0.40 -3.57
CA TRP A 68 7.10 0.89 -3.91
C TRP A 68 7.87 1.37 -2.69
N ASN A 69 9.16 1.59 -2.86
CA ASN A 69 10.05 2.16 -1.87
C ASN A 69 10.09 3.67 -2.05
N ASP A 70 10.49 4.35 -0.99
CA ASP A 70 10.75 5.79 -1.01
C ASP A 70 9.58 6.65 -1.51
N VAL A 71 8.36 6.24 -1.16
CA VAL A 71 7.13 6.98 -1.46
C VAL A 71 7.07 8.21 -0.56
N ASP A 72 6.90 9.38 -1.18
CA ASP A 72 6.65 10.63 -0.47
C ASP A 72 5.34 10.54 0.34
N ALA A 73 5.37 10.98 1.59
CA ALA A 73 4.22 10.99 2.48
C ALA A 73 3.03 11.77 1.89
N VAL A 74 3.27 12.81 1.07
CA VAL A 74 2.18 13.58 0.43
C VAL A 74 1.39 12.73 -0.56
N LYS A 75 2.04 11.78 -1.25
CA LYS A 75 1.36 10.89 -2.22
C LYS A 75 0.45 9.87 -1.56
N LEU A 76 0.56 9.67 -0.24
CA LEU A 76 -0.31 8.72 0.48
C LEU A 76 -1.77 9.18 0.50
N VAL A 77 -2.01 10.49 0.42
CA VAL A 77 -3.37 11.04 0.31
C VAL A 77 -4.03 10.54 -0.97
N ASP A 78 -3.31 10.59 -2.09
CA ASP A 78 -3.81 10.13 -3.38
C ASP A 78 -4.00 8.61 -3.41
N VAL A 79 -3.10 7.86 -2.76
CA VAL A 79 -3.25 6.40 -2.63
C VAL A 79 -4.51 6.05 -1.82
N LEU A 80 -4.73 6.71 -0.69
CA LEU A 80 -5.93 6.49 0.13
C LEU A 80 -7.19 6.86 -0.62
N TYR A 81 -7.18 7.99 -1.34
CA TYR A 81 -8.31 8.43 -2.16
C TYR A 81 -8.61 7.45 -3.29
N ALA A 82 -7.58 6.97 -4.00
CA ALA A 82 -7.74 6.00 -5.07
C ALA A 82 -8.30 4.68 -4.54
N VAL A 83 -7.76 4.16 -3.43
CA VAL A 83 -8.31 2.96 -2.80
C VAL A 83 -9.76 3.20 -2.36
N ALA A 84 -10.12 4.37 -1.85
CA ALA A 84 -11.49 4.69 -1.44
C ALA A 84 -12.51 4.71 -2.57
N ASN A 85 -12.08 5.04 -3.79
CA ASN A 85 -12.96 5.37 -4.91
C ASN A 85 -12.77 4.52 -6.17
N ALA A 86 -11.87 3.53 -6.15
CA ALA A 86 -11.66 2.59 -7.25
C ALA A 86 -12.91 1.77 -7.60
#